data_AF-R6TV58-F1
#
_entry.id   AF-R6TV58-F1
#
_cell.length_a   1.000
_cell.length_b   1.000
_cell.length_c   1.000
_cell.angle_alpha   90.00
_cell.angle_beta   90.00
_cell.angle_gamma   90.00
#
_symmetry.space_group_name_H-M   'P 1'
#
loop_
_entity.id
_entity.type
_entity.pdbx_description
1 polymer ?
#
loop_
_entity_poly.entity_id
_entity_poly.type
_entity_poly.pdbx_seq_one_letter_code
_entity_poly.pdbx_strand_id
1 'polypeptide(L)'
;MEKINKKTILYTTCVAILLVIAYYSRAFHTQVDEPILKMLLVMIRSVIQISLVIAWCSSLRTRIINKQVRHYLIAVGILIAFWLIMRTCKWEFIAQNGTHLGRYLWYSYYIPMVLVPLLGVFIIDHIGKAENYKTPNSLKYMYIPAAFLVTAVFTNDLHNLVFSFPSGYQNSESDCVYHVLYYVTMAWFILLGIYFVVMLIKKSRVPGSKSFQKLPAVILGISIIFWVMYCTHIVGGDLAAIDCIMIIALLESAIQSGLIPSNTNYYELFRSSTVSAQIVDADYQPCMLSGTLAPLTEDEMRSAEAEPVDLGDTVLHSKAITGGHVLWQDDVKQINDMIEQLCDTQERLGESNELLKAELELKENRARTEEKSRLYDRIAKEVAVQLAKAEELLKLAESDPKQTKRAIAKVSVICAYIKRRGNLLMLGEEGNIIPAIELEYCIRESLDNLRLGDVFTSFDSKCDGTFKLEHAVVAFDFYENIVERLLDDATAMLIHLDCKDGFIKMRLQIGCNEDIAEHTLSELSIPCGTFEWDIQDEDVTVTLLLSEGGDGK
;
A
#
# COMPACT_ATOMS: atom_id res chain seq x y z
N MET A 1 -27.52 -33.14 1.88
CA MET A 1 -28.10 -33.74 3.12
C MET A 1 -27.16 -33.40 4.25
N GLU A 2 -27.50 -32.40 5.07
CA GLU A 2 -26.72 -32.01 6.25
C GLU A 2 -26.59 -33.20 7.20
N LYS A 3 -25.35 -33.52 7.61
CA LYS A 3 -25.12 -34.41 8.74
C LYS A 3 -25.69 -33.71 9.98
N ILE A 4 -26.91 -34.07 10.36
CA ILE A 4 -27.51 -33.62 11.61
C ILE A 4 -26.49 -33.89 12.73
N ASN A 5 -26.07 -32.83 13.40
CA ASN A 5 -25.01 -32.89 14.40
C ASN A 5 -25.41 -33.85 15.52
N LYS A 6 -24.63 -34.92 15.73
CA LYS A 6 -24.90 -35.98 16.73
C LYS A 6 -25.19 -35.41 18.13
N LYS A 7 -24.55 -34.29 18.49
CA LYS A 7 -24.81 -33.59 19.76
C LYS A 7 -26.21 -32.99 19.81
N THR A 8 -26.69 -32.40 18.72
CA THR A 8 -28.05 -31.82 18.64
C THR A 8 -29.11 -32.89 18.81
N ILE A 9 -28.97 -34.04 18.15
CA ILE A 9 -29.89 -35.18 18.31
C ILE A 9 -29.91 -35.66 19.76
N LEU A 10 -28.74 -35.80 20.39
CA LEU A 10 -28.64 -36.22 21.78
C LEU A 10 -29.37 -35.25 22.73
N TYR A 11 -29.17 -33.94 22.56
CA TYR A 11 -29.84 -32.93 23.38
C TYR A 11 -31.37 -32.94 23.17
N THR A 12 -31.84 -33.02 21.93
CA THR A 12 -33.29 -33.07 21.64
C THR A 12 -33.94 -34.33 22.23
N THR A 13 -33.27 -35.48 22.14
CA THR A 13 -33.76 -36.74 22.71
C THR A 13 -33.79 -36.68 24.24
N CYS A 14 -32.76 -36.11 24.86
CA CYS A 14 -32.72 -35.91 26.31
C CYS A 14 -33.86 -35.01 26.81
N VAL A 15 -34.12 -33.89 26.14
CA VAL A 15 -35.24 -32.99 26.47
C VAL A 15 -36.59 -33.71 26.33
N ALA A 16 -36.78 -34.48 25.25
CA ALA A 16 -38.00 -35.25 25.05
C ALA A 16 -38.24 -36.27 26.16
N ILE A 17 -37.20 -37.02 26.57
CA ILE A 17 -37.27 -37.97 27.69
C ILE A 17 -37.65 -37.25 28.99
N LEU A 18 -37.03 -36.11 29.30
CA LEU A 18 -37.34 -35.33 30.49
C LEU A 18 -38.80 -34.83 30.51
N LEU A 19 -39.33 -34.38 29.36
CA LEU A 19 -40.73 -33.97 29.25
C LEU A 19 -41.69 -35.16 29.44
N VAL A 20 -41.33 -36.33 28.91
CA VAL A 20 -42.10 -37.57 29.11
C VAL A 20 -42.11 -37.96 30.59
N ILE A 21 -40.97 -37.91 31.28
CA ILE A 21 -40.87 -38.17 32.72
C ILE A 21 -41.72 -37.17 33.52
N ALA A 22 -41.68 -35.88 33.16
CA ALA A 22 -42.50 -34.86 33.80
C ALA A 22 -44.00 -35.09 33.61
N TYR A 23 -44.41 -35.55 32.41
CA TYR A 23 -45.80 -35.90 32.12
C TYR A 23 -46.28 -37.13 32.92
N TYR A 24 -45.51 -38.23 32.89
CA TYR A 24 -45.87 -39.42 33.66
C TYR A 24 -45.86 -39.16 35.16
N SER A 25 -44.91 -38.37 35.66
CA SER A 25 -44.88 -37.95 37.06
C SER A 25 -46.20 -37.28 37.49
N ARG A 26 -46.79 -36.45 36.63
CA ARG A 26 -48.11 -35.85 36.86
C ARG A 26 -49.23 -36.90 36.84
N ALA A 27 -49.22 -37.81 35.87
CA ALA A 27 -50.25 -38.84 35.74
C ALA A 27 -50.26 -39.80 36.95
N PHE A 28 -49.08 -40.19 37.44
CA PHE A 28 -48.94 -41.04 38.63
C PHE A 28 -49.23 -40.27 39.93
N HIS A 29 -48.90 -38.98 40.01
CA HIS A 29 -49.22 -38.15 41.19
C HIS A 29 -50.72 -38.17 41.53
N THR A 30 -51.60 -38.26 40.53
CA THR A 30 -53.06 -38.33 40.75
C THR A 30 -53.57 -39.71 41.16
N GLN A 31 -52.74 -40.76 41.11
CA GLN A 31 -53.11 -42.15 41.39
C GLN A 31 -52.46 -42.71 42.66
N VAL A 32 -51.55 -41.97 43.30
CA VAL A 32 -50.79 -42.40 44.47
C VAL A 32 -51.33 -41.71 45.73
N ASP A 33 -51.75 -42.52 46.71
CA ASP A 33 -52.23 -42.06 48.01
C ASP A 33 -51.10 -41.82 49.03
N GLU A 34 -49.95 -42.48 48.85
CA GLU A 34 -48.79 -42.35 49.73
C GLU A 34 -48.19 -40.92 49.69
N PRO A 35 -48.18 -40.18 50.81
CA PRO A 35 -47.86 -38.74 50.82
C PRO A 35 -46.42 -38.44 50.43
N ILE A 36 -45.48 -39.31 50.81
CA ILE A 36 -44.04 -39.15 50.50
C ILE A 36 -43.80 -39.33 49.00
N LEU A 37 -44.36 -40.39 48.41
CA LEU A 37 -44.20 -40.67 46.98
C LEU A 37 -44.86 -39.58 46.12
N LYS A 38 -46.02 -39.09 46.57
CA LYS A 38 -46.72 -37.96 45.95
C LYS A 38 -45.87 -36.69 45.92
N MET A 39 -45.26 -36.33 47.07
CA MET A 39 -44.36 -35.17 47.16
C MET A 39 -43.12 -35.33 46.26
N LEU A 40 -42.52 -36.53 46.22
CA LEU A 40 -41.36 -36.79 45.35
C LEU A 40 -41.68 -36.60 43.87
N LEU A 41 -42.81 -37.13 43.39
CA LEU A 41 -43.24 -36.98 41.99
C LEU A 41 -43.42 -35.50 41.61
N VAL A 42 -44.08 -34.72 42.47
CA VAL A 42 -44.27 -33.27 42.28
C VAL A 42 -42.94 -32.51 42.22
N MET A 43 -42.01 -32.84 43.12
CA MET A 43 -40.70 -32.20 43.16
C MET A 43 -39.86 -32.56 41.93
N ILE A 44 -39.86 -33.83 41.52
CA ILE A 44 -39.21 -34.28 40.28
C ILE A 44 -39.72 -33.46 39.08
N ARG A 45 -41.05 -33.34 38.95
CA ARG A 45 -41.65 -32.56 37.85
C ARG A 45 -41.20 -31.10 37.89
N SER A 46 -41.27 -30.46 39.05
CA SER A 46 -40.91 -29.05 39.21
C SER A 46 -39.42 -28.80 38.92
N VAL A 47 -38.54 -29.68 39.41
CA VAL A 47 -37.09 -29.62 39.14
C VAL A 47 -36.79 -29.80 37.65
N ILE A 48 -37.46 -30.74 36.98
CA ILE A 48 -37.29 -30.93 35.53
C ILE A 48 -37.73 -29.67 34.77
N GLN A 49 -38.90 -29.10 35.09
CA GLN A 49 -39.40 -27.91 34.40
C GLN A 49 -38.46 -26.71 34.59
N ILE A 50 -38.03 -26.43 35.82
CA ILE A 50 -37.13 -25.30 36.11
C ILE A 50 -35.75 -25.51 35.49
N SER A 51 -35.18 -26.74 35.56
CA SER A 51 -33.88 -27.03 34.98
C SER A 51 -33.88 -26.92 33.45
N LEU A 52 -34.96 -27.29 32.77
CA LEU A 52 -35.13 -27.07 31.34
C LEU A 52 -35.15 -25.57 30.99
N VAL A 53 -35.81 -24.73 31.79
CA VAL A 53 -35.81 -23.26 31.60
C VAL A 53 -34.40 -22.70 31.79
N ILE A 54 -33.67 -23.15 32.82
CA ILE A 54 -32.28 -22.72 33.08
C ILE A 54 -31.37 -23.15 31.93
N ALA A 55 -31.50 -24.38 31.45
CA ALA A 55 -30.74 -24.90 30.32
C ALA A 55 -31.02 -24.09 29.05
N TRP A 56 -32.29 -23.74 28.80
CA TRP A 56 -32.68 -22.87 27.69
C TRP A 56 -32.04 -21.48 27.81
N CYS A 57 -32.10 -20.85 28.99
CA CYS A 57 -31.42 -19.57 29.25
C CYS A 57 -29.90 -19.62 29.05
N SER A 58 -29.24 -20.71 29.46
CA SER A 58 -27.82 -20.92 29.25
C SER A 58 -27.50 -21.03 27.75
N SER A 59 -28.31 -21.80 27.02
CA SER A 59 -28.20 -21.95 25.57
C SER A 59 -28.40 -20.63 24.81
N LEU A 60 -29.22 -19.72 25.31
CA LEU A 60 -29.38 -18.38 24.71
C LEU A 60 -28.12 -17.53 24.83
N ARG A 61 -27.28 -17.75 25.85
CA ARG A 61 -26.06 -16.95 26.05
C ARG A 61 -25.05 -17.14 24.93
N THR A 62 -24.96 -18.35 24.42
CA THR A 62 -24.06 -18.72 23.33
C THR A 62 -24.68 -18.42 21.96
N ARG A 63 -26.00 -18.63 21.81
CA ARG A 63 -26.68 -18.50 20.51
C ARG A 63 -27.06 -17.07 20.14
N ILE A 64 -27.30 -16.15 21.07
CA ILE A 64 -27.77 -14.80 20.74
C ILE A 64 -26.63 -13.78 20.85
N ILE A 65 -26.25 -13.20 19.71
CA ILE A 65 -25.17 -12.21 19.59
C ILE A 65 -25.61 -10.86 20.14
N ASN A 66 -26.79 -10.38 19.72
CA ASN A 66 -27.30 -9.08 20.15
C ASN A 66 -27.51 -9.06 21.67
N LYS A 67 -26.70 -8.24 22.35
CA LYS A 67 -26.68 -8.16 23.81
C LYS A 67 -28.05 -7.78 24.39
N GLN A 68 -28.80 -6.87 23.78
CA GLN A 68 -30.10 -6.45 24.32
C GLN A 68 -31.18 -7.52 24.15
N VAL A 69 -31.28 -8.12 22.97
CA VAL A 69 -32.20 -9.24 22.71
C VAL A 69 -31.92 -10.40 23.65
N ARG A 70 -30.63 -10.72 23.88
CA ARG A 70 -30.23 -11.73 24.85
C ARG A 70 -30.69 -11.41 26.27
N HIS A 71 -30.53 -10.16 26.75
CA HIS A 71 -31.01 -9.78 28.08
C HIS A 71 -32.52 -9.91 28.21
N TYR A 72 -33.29 -9.49 27.20
CA TYR A 72 -34.75 -9.63 27.22
C TYR A 72 -35.20 -11.09 27.21
N LEU A 73 -34.59 -11.96 26.39
CA LEU A 73 -34.90 -13.40 26.37
C LEU A 73 -34.54 -14.09 27.70
N ILE A 74 -33.41 -13.73 28.32
CA ILE A 74 -33.04 -14.23 29.66
C ILE A 74 -34.03 -13.73 30.71
N ALA A 75 -34.45 -12.46 30.64
CA ALA A 75 -35.46 -11.91 31.55
C ALA A 75 -36.81 -12.63 31.41
N VAL A 76 -37.22 -12.98 30.18
CA VAL A 76 -38.39 -13.84 29.95
C VAL A 76 -38.21 -15.20 30.61
N GLY A 77 -37.05 -15.84 30.45
CA GLY A 77 -36.78 -17.12 31.10
C GLY A 77 -36.81 -17.05 32.63
N ILE A 78 -36.30 -15.96 33.23
CA ILE A 78 -36.41 -15.70 34.68
C ILE A 78 -37.87 -15.56 35.10
N LEU A 79 -38.69 -14.82 34.34
CA LEU A 79 -40.12 -14.64 34.60
C LEU A 79 -40.89 -15.98 34.49
N ILE A 80 -40.54 -16.83 33.53
CA ILE A 80 -41.14 -18.17 33.38
C ILE A 80 -40.74 -19.07 34.56
N ALA A 81 -39.47 -19.09 34.95
CA ALA A 81 -39.02 -19.83 36.13
C ALA A 81 -39.73 -19.34 37.40
N PHE A 82 -39.85 -18.02 37.57
CA PHE A 82 -40.62 -17.41 38.65
C PHE A 82 -42.07 -17.88 38.65
N TRP A 83 -42.74 -17.89 37.49
CA TRP A 83 -44.12 -18.36 37.38
C TRP A 83 -44.26 -19.82 37.82
N LEU A 84 -43.39 -20.71 37.34
CA LEU A 84 -43.41 -22.13 37.70
C LEU A 84 -43.15 -22.33 39.21
N ILE A 85 -42.24 -21.57 39.82
CA ILE A 85 -41.97 -21.62 41.26
C ILE A 85 -43.18 -21.17 42.06
N MET A 86 -43.76 -20.01 41.74
CA MET A 86 -44.97 -19.50 42.41
C MET A 86 -46.12 -20.50 42.29
N ARG A 87 -46.25 -21.14 41.12
CA ARG A 87 -47.22 -22.20 40.86
C ARG A 87 -47.01 -23.43 41.73
N THR A 88 -45.77 -23.90 41.87
CA THR A 88 -45.44 -25.02 42.76
C THR A 88 -45.67 -24.65 44.23
N CYS A 89 -45.31 -23.43 44.65
CA CYS A 89 -45.60 -22.92 46.00
C CYS A 89 -47.10 -22.91 46.32
N LYS A 90 -47.94 -22.39 45.40
CA LYS A 90 -49.40 -22.32 45.60
C LYS A 90 -50.01 -23.71 45.77
N TRP A 91 -49.76 -24.61 44.82
CA TRP A 91 -50.49 -25.88 44.75
C TRP A 91 -49.94 -27.00 45.63
N GLU A 92 -48.63 -26.99 45.91
CA GLU A 92 -47.95 -28.15 46.52
C GLU A 92 -47.54 -27.90 47.98
N PHE A 93 -47.30 -26.63 48.36
CA PHE A 93 -46.85 -26.27 49.70
C PHE A 93 -47.92 -25.58 50.55
N ILE A 94 -48.81 -24.82 49.92
CA ILE A 94 -49.88 -24.08 50.61
C ILE A 94 -51.20 -24.78 50.31
N ALA A 95 -51.33 -26.00 50.84
CA ALA A 95 -52.45 -26.91 50.62
C ALA A 95 -53.78 -26.46 51.25
N GLN A 96 -53.87 -25.24 51.78
CA GLN A 96 -55.11 -24.70 52.36
C GLN A 96 -55.64 -23.55 51.49
N ASN A 97 -56.70 -23.85 50.74
CA ASN A 97 -57.55 -22.86 50.10
C ASN A 97 -58.08 -21.88 51.16
N GLY A 98 -58.01 -20.58 50.89
CA GLY A 98 -58.48 -19.57 51.85
C GLY A 98 -57.40 -18.77 52.60
N THR A 99 -56.11 -19.05 52.44
CA THR A 99 -55.03 -18.26 53.08
C THR A 99 -54.67 -16.99 52.29
N HIS A 100 -54.35 -15.90 52.99
CA HIS A 100 -53.87 -14.67 52.35
C HIS A 100 -52.63 -14.90 51.48
N LEU A 101 -51.74 -15.82 51.89
CA LEU A 101 -50.53 -16.17 51.14
C LEU A 101 -50.85 -16.87 49.81
N GLY A 102 -51.78 -17.83 49.79
CA GLY A 102 -52.21 -18.49 48.56
C GLY A 102 -52.81 -17.52 47.54
N ARG A 103 -53.46 -16.45 48.01
CA ARG A 103 -54.03 -15.39 47.17
C ARG A 103 -52.97 -14.57 46.47
N TYR A 104 -51.98 -14.09 47.21
CA TYR A 104 -50.88 -13.29 46.63
C TYR A 104 -49.99 -14.14 45.73
N LEU A 105 -49.87 -15.44 45.97
CA LEU A 105 -49.22 -16.37 45.04
C LEU A 105 -50.02 -16.55 43.74
N TRP A 106 -51.34 -16.48 43.78
CA TRP A 106 -52.14 -16.48 42.54
C TRP A 106 -52.01 -15.14 41.81
N TYR A 107 -52.05 -14.01 42.51
CA TYR A 107 -51.84 -12.69 41.93
C TYR A 107 -50.46 -12.53 41.31
N SER A 108 -49.42 -13.19 41.85
CA SER A 108 -48.07 -13.14 41.30
C SER A 108 -47.96 -13.77 39.91
N TYR A 109 -48.90 -14.63 39.48
CA TYR A 109 -48.92 -15.18 38.11
C TYR A 109 -49.15 -14.09 37.06
N TYR A 110 -49.75 -12.97 37.43
CA TYR A 110 -50.00 -11.86 36.52
C TYR A 110 -48.73 -11.03 36.24
N ILE A 111 -47.70 -11.13 37.08
CA ILE A 111 -46.38 -10.51 36.82
C ILE A 111 -45.78 -11.03 35.50
N PRO A 112 -45.53 -12.35 35.34
CA PRO A 112 -45.02 -12.89 34.09
C PRO A 112 -46.03 -12.75 32.94
N MET A 113 -47.33 -12.91 33.16
CA MET A 113 -48.34 -12.70 32.09
C MET A 113 -48.31 -11.28 31.52
N VAL A 114 -48.04 -10.24 32.33
CA VAL A 114 -47.99 -8.86 31.82
C VAL A 114 -46.62 -8.51 31.24
N LEU A 115 -45.53 -8.94 31.90
CA LEU A 115 -44.17 -8.53 31.54
C LEU A 115 -43.57 -9.34 30.38
N VAL A 116 -43.83 -10.65 30.28
CA VAL A 116 -43.30 -11.48 29.19
C VAL A 116 -43.68 -10.96 27.79
N PRO A 117 -44.96 -10.69 27.47
CA PRO A 117 -45.30 -10.17 26.15
C PRO A 117 -44.76 -8.75 25.91
N LEU A 118 -44.63 -7.93 26.97
CA LEU A 118 -43.98 -6.62 26.88
C LEU A 118 -42.50 -6.73 26.49
N LEU A 119 -41.76 -7.68 27.08
CA LEU A 119 -40.39 -7.98 26.67
C LEU A 119 -40.34 -8.46 25.21
N GLY A 120 -41.36 -9.19 24.76
CA GLY A 120 -41.57 -9.52 23.36
C GLY A 120 -41.58 -8.28 22.44
N VAL A 121 -42.30 -7.22 22.83
CA VAL A 121 -42.32 -5.95 22.07
C VAL A 121 -40.91 -5.34 21.95
N PHE A 122 -40.12 -5.34 23.03
CA PHE A 122 -38.75 -4.83 22.98
C PHE A 122 -37.83 -5.71 22.13
N ILE A 123 -38.03 -7.03 22.11
CA ILE A 123 -37.31 -7.93 21.20
C ILE A 123 -37.61 -7.53 19.75
N ILE A 124 -38.88 -7.32 19.38
CA ILE A 124 -39.30 -6.87 18.04
C ILE A 124 -38.69 -5.53 17.63
N ASP A 125 -38.46 -4.63 18.58
CA ASP A 125 -37.83 -3.33 18.31
C ASP A 125 -36.38 -3.48 17.81
N HIS A 126 -35.66 -4.47 18.33
CA HIS A 126 -34.26 -4.73 17.98
C HIS A 126 -34.10 -5.58 16.71
N ILE A 127 -35.17 -6.25 16.24
CA ILE A 127 -35.12 -7.04 15.00
C ILE A 127 -34.87 -6.12 13.81
N GLY A 128 -33.83 -6.43 13.02
CA GLY A 128 -33.44 -5.68 11.83
C GLY A 128 -32.72 -4.35 12.12
N LYS A 129 -32.31 -4.10 13.37
CA LYS A 129 -31.49 -2.95 13.76
C LYS A 129 -30.03 -3.36 13.97
N ALA A 130 -29.12 -2.39 13.89
CA ALA A 130 -27.70 -2.58 14.18
C ALA A 130 -27.49 -3.02 15.65
N GLU A 131 -26.40 -3.75 15.94
CA GLU A 131 -26.13 -4.28 17.28
C GLU A 131 -25.99 -3.19 18.37
N ASN A 132 -25.53 -2.00 17.98
CA ASN A 132 -25.37 -0.84 18.87
C ASN A 132 -26.66 -0.03 19.07
N TYR A 133 -27.79 -0.50 18.53
CA TYR A 133 -29.08 0.16 18.71
C TYR A 133 -29.51 0.16 20.18
N LYS A 134 -30.10 1.29 20.61
CA LYS A 134 -30.67 1.44 21.96
C LYS A 134 -32.16 1.69 21.85
N THR A 135 -32.94 1.01 22.68
CA THR A 135 -34.39 1.21 22.81
C THR A 135 -34.69 2.68 23.09
N PRO A 136 -35.56 3.34 22.31
CA PRO A 136 -35.93 4.71 22.53
C PRO A 136 -36.66 4.86 23.87
N ASN A 137 -36.47 5.98 24.56
CA ASN A 137 -37.10 6.22 25.85
C ASN A 137 -38.64 6.25 25.75
N SER A 138 -39.19 6.62 24.60
CA SER A 138 -40.64 6.59 24.35
C SER A 138 -41.23 5.19 24.49
N LEU A 139 -40.55 4.16 23.97
CA LEU A 139 -41.03 2.79 24.06
C LEU A 139 -40.97 2.24 25.49
N LYS A 140 -40.03 2.74 26.31
CA LYS A 140 -39.93 2.39 27.75
C LYS A 140 -41.14 2.87 28.55
N TYR A 141 -41.91 3.86 28.09
CA TYR A 141 -43.14 4.26 28.77
C TYR A 141 -44.20 3.14 28.80
N MET A 142 -44.07 2.08 27.98
CA MET A 142 -44.91 0.88 28.08
C MET A 142 -44.75 0.13 29.42
N TYR A 143 -43.72 0.41 30.22
CA TYR A 143 -43.65 -0.10 31.60
C TYR A 143 -44.71 0.53 32.51
N ILE A 144 -45.21 1.73 32.22
CA ILE A 144 -46.25 2.41 33.03
C ILE A 144 -47.57 1.61 33.02
N PRO A 145 -48.19 1.31 31.87
CA PRO A 145 -49.41 0.50 31.85
C PRO A 145 -49.17 -0.91 32.38
N ALA A 146 -47.99 -1.51 32.15
CA ALA A 146 -47.65 -2.81 32.71
C ALA A 146 -47.59 -2.80 34.25
N ALA A 147 -46.93 -1.80 34.83
CA ALA A 147 -46.88 -1.61 36.28
C ALA A 147 -48.28 -1.37 36.85
N PHE A 148 -49.09 -0.54 36.18
CA PHE A 148 -50.48 -0.31 36.57
C PHE A 148 -51.28 -1.61 36.62
N LEU A 149 -51.23 -2.46 35.58
CA LEU A 149 -51.95 -3.73 35.56
C LEU A 149 -51.50 -4.67 36.68
N VAL A 150 -50.19 -4.82 36.88
CA VAL A 150 -49.64 -5.66 37.96
C VAL A 150 -50.07 -5.13 39.33
N THR A 151 -49.90 -3.83 39.58
CA THR A 151 -50.31 -3.22 40.86
C THR A 151 -51.80 -3.38 41.08
N ALA A 152 -52.64 -3.17 40.06
CA ALA A 152 -54.08 -3.31 40.19
C ALA A 152 -54.52 -4.75 40.50
N VAL A 153 -53.81 -5.76 40.01
CA VAL A 153 -54.05 -7.16 40.42
C VAL A 153 -53.69 -7.36 41.89
N PHE A 154 -52.54 -6.84 42.34
CA PHE A 154 -52.12 -6.97 43.75
C PHE A 154 -52.99 -6.17 44.72
N THR A 155 -53.54 -5.03 44.29
CA THR A 155 -54.45 -4.20 45.08
C THR A 155 -55.92 -4.59 44.91
N ASN A 156 -56.21 -5.73 44.27
CA ASN A 156 -57.59 -6.13 43.96
C ASN A 156 -58.49 -6.12 45.19
N ASP A 157 -57.98 -6.41 46.38
CA ASP A 157 -58.75 -6.40 47.63
C ASP A 157 -59.34 -5.00 47.97
N LEU A 158 -58.79 -3.91 47.42
CA LEU A 158 -59.29 -2.55 47.65
C LEU A 158 -60.47 -2.18 46.74
N HIS A 159 -60.56 -2.77 45.55
CA HIS A 159 -61.48 -2.31 44.51
C HIS A 159 -62.33 -3.41 43.86
N ASN A 160 -61.93 -4.69 43.99
CA ASN A 160 -62.60 -5.87 43.44
C ASN A 160 -62.90 -5.79 41.92
N LEU A 161 -62.08 -5.04 41.17
CA LEU A 161 -62.27 -4.82 39.72
C LEU A 161 -61.58 -5.88 38.85
N VAL A 162 -60.75 -6.74 39.44
CA VAL A 162 -60.12 -7.89 38.75
C VAL A 162 -60.88 -9.16 39.12
N PHE A 163 -61.04 -9.42 40.42
CA PHE A 163 -61.78 -10.56 40.95
C PHE A 163 -62.70 -10.13 42.08
N SER A 164 -63.88 -10.75 42.15
CA SER A 164 -64.72 -10.71 43.35
C SER A 164 -65.01 -12.12 43.83
N PHE A 165 -65.08 -12.29 45.15
CA PHE A 165 -65.36 -13.58 45.81
C PHE A 165 -66.64 -13.47 46.65
N PRO A 166 -67.83 -13.69 46.06
CA PRO A 166 -69.12 -13.48 46.74
C PRO A 166 -69.31 -14.33 47.99
N SER A 167 -68.79 -15.56 47.99
CA SER A 167 -68.89 -16.53 49.09
C SER A 167 -67.70 -16.51 50.06
N GLY A 168 -66.83 -15.50 49.96
CA GLY A 168 -65.57 -15.43 50.71
C GLY A 168 -64.44 -16.27 50.07
N TYR A 169 -63.21 -16.02 50.51
CA TYR A 169 -62.00 -16.54 49.85
C TYR A 169 -61.75 -18.06 50.07
N GLN A 170 -62.46 -18.69 51.01
CA GLN A 170 -62.38 -20.15 51.23
C GLN A 170 -62.87 -20.95 50.02
N ASN A 171 -63.82 -20.42 49.25
CA ASN A 171 -64.34 -21.00 48.00
C ASN A 171 -63.85 -20.24 46.76
N SER A 172 -62.69 -19.57 46.85
CA SER A 172 -62.17 -18.69 45.81
C SER A 172 -61.91 -19.36 44.46
N GLU A 173 -61.82 -20.69 44.41
CA GLU A 173 -61.59 -21.43 43.17
C GLU A 173 -62.88 -21.79 42.42
N SER A 174 -64.01 -21.91 43.14
CA SER A 174 -65.31 -22.25 42.55
C SER A 174 -66.22 -21.04 42.32
N ASP A 175 -66.10 -20.00 43.16
CA ASP A 175 -66.99 -18.82 43.14
C ASP A 175 -66.29 -17.55 42.63
N CYS A 176 -65.20 -17.68 41.87
CA CYS A 176 -64.47 -16.54 41.32
C CYS A 176 -65.25 -15.88 40.17
N VAL A 177 -65.62 -14.61 40.35
CA VAL A 177 -66.20 -13.79 39.27
C VAL A 177 -65.14 -12.86 38.72
N TYR A 178 -64.92 -12.95 37.40
CA TYR A 178 -63.98 -12.12 36.65
C TYR A 178 -64.62 -10.78 36.28
N HIS A 179 -63.90 -9.69 36.52
CA HIS A 179 -64.36 -8.33 36.24
C HIS A 179 -63.56 -7.65 35.14
N VAL A 180 -63.93 -6.41 34.80
CA VAL A 180 -63.40 -5.66 33.64
C VAL A 180 -61.87 -5.67 33.59
N LEU A 181 -61.18 -5.45 34.71
CA LEU A 181 -59.73 -5.30 34.72
C LEU A 181 -58.98 -6.63 34.50
N TYR A 182 -59.62 -7.76 34.81
CA TYR A 182 -59.14 -9.08 34.40
C TYR A 182 -59.15 -9.22 32.88
N TYR A 183 -60.27 -8.88 32.23
CA TYR A 183 -60.38 -8.94 30.77
C TYR A 183 -59.40 -7.98 30.07
N VAL A 184 -59.15 -6.79 30.64
CA VAL A 184 -58.10 -5.88 30.15
C VAL A 184 -56.71 -6.51 30.24
N THR A 185 -56.41 -7.20 31.35
CA THR A 185 -55.11 -7.88 31.53
C THR A 185 -54.94 -9.05 30.56
N MET A 186 -56.00 -9.81 30.31
CA MET A 186 -55.98 -10.89 29.31
C MET A 186 -55.87 -10.36 27.88
N ALA A 187 -56.58 -9.27 27.56
CA ALA A 187 -56.45 -8.59 26.28
C ALA A 187 -55.02 -8.08 26.06
N TRP A 188 -54.38 -7.50 27.09
CA TRP A 188 -52.97 -7.12 27.05
C TRP A 188 -52.05 -8.30 26.68
N PHE A 189 -52.21 -9.43 27.35
CA PHE A 189 -51.41 -10.63 27.09
C PHE A 189 -51.60 -11.16 25.65
N ILE A 190 -52.85 -11.31 25.21
CA ILE A 190 -53.18 -11.88 23.90
C ILE A 190 -52.78 -10.93 22.76
N LEU A 191 -53.14 -9.64 22.86
CA LEU A 191 -52.89 -8.66 21.80
C LEU A 191 -51.39 -8.44 21.60
N LEU A 192 -50.60 -8.39 22.68
CA LEU A 192 -49.15 -8.27 22.57
C LEU A 192 -48.49 -9.56 22.06
N GLY A 193 -49.04 -10.73 22.39
CA GLY A 193 -48.61 -12.01 21.81
C GLY A 193 -48.86 -12.09 20.30
N ILE A 194 -50.03 -11.67 19.84
CA ILE A 194 -50.36 -11.56 18.41
C ILE A 194 -49.46 -10.53 17.74
N TYR A 195 -49.29 -9.35 18.34
CA TYR A 195 -48.39 -8.30 17.84
C TYR A 195 -46.97 -8.83 17.67
N PHE A 196 -46.45 -9.57 18.65
CA PHE A 196 -45.13 -10.18 18.60
C PHE A 196 -44.97 -11.04 17.34
N VAL A 197 -45.85 -12.02 17.13
CA VAL A 197 -45.76 -12.93 15.98
C VAL A 197 -45.96 -12.20 14.64
N VAL A 198 -46.95 -11.32 14.55
CA VAL A 198 -47.24 -10.55 13.32
C VAL A 198 -46.04 -9.68 12.93
N MET A 199 -45.47 -8.95 13.90
CA MET A 199 -44.31 -8.09 13.63
C MET A 199 -43.04 -8.88 13.38
N LEU A 200 -42.87 -10.03 14.03
CA LEU A 200 -41.73 -10.92 13.80
C LEU A 200 -41.70 -11.42 12.35
N ILE A 201 -42.86 -11.78 11.80
CA ILE A 201 -43.00 -12.15 10.39
C ILE A 201 -42.79 -10.94 9.48
N LYS A 202 -43.37 -9.77 9.81
CA LYS A 202 -43.30 -8.57 8.97
C LYS A 202 -41.90 -7.94 8.90
N LYS A 203 -41.17 -7.89 10.03
CA LYS A 203 -39.85 -7.26 10.12
C LYS A 203 -38.71 -8.19 9.70
N SER A 204 -38.94 -9.50 9.67
CA SER A 204 -37.91 -10.44 9.28
C SER A 204 -37.61 -10.36 7.79
N ARG A 205 -36.32 -10.31 7.45
CA ARG A 205 -35.79 -10.27 6.07
C ARG A 205 -34.93 -11.50 5.77
N VAL A 206 -35.32 -12.66 6.27
CA VAL A 206 -34.54 -13.90 6.09
C VAL A 206 -34.74 -14.46 4.68
N PRO A 207 -33.67 -14.59 3.86
CA PRO A 207 -33.74 -15.29 2.58
C PRO A 207 -33.76 -16.81 2.83
N GLY A 208 -34.87 -17.50 2.53
CA GLY A 208 -34.97 -18.95 2.75
C GLY A 208 -36.38 -19.53 2.82
N SER A 209 -36.46 -20.84 3.09
CA SER A 209 -37.68 -21.67 3.02
C SER A 209 -38.86 -21.08 3.80
N LYS A 210 -39.86 -20.60 3.05
CA LYS A 210 -41.10 -20.00 3.55
C LYS A 210 -41.94 -20.91 4.45
N SER A 211 -41.62 -22.21 4.52
CA SER A 211 -42.34 -23.18 5.36
C SER A 211 -41.92 -23.10 6.83
N PHE A 212 -40.61 -23.08 7.11
CA PHE A 212 -40.09 -23.07 8.48
C PHE A 212 -40.32 -21.73 9.20
N GLN A 213 -40.40 -20.63 8.43
CA GLN A 213 -40.73 -19.29 8.94
C GLN A 213 -42.16 -19.16 9.48
N LYS A 214 -43.07 -20.08 9.14
CA LYS A 214 -44.44 -20.10 9.66
C LYS A 214 -44.56 -20.77 11.03
N LEU A 215 -43.49 -21.40 11.53
CA LEU A 215 -43.51 -22.20 12.76
C LEU A 215 -44.00 -21.41 13.99
N PRO A 216 -43.56 -20.15 14.25
CA PRO A 216 -44.10 -19.38 15.38
C PRO A 216 -45.60 -19.07 15.24
N ALA A 217 -46.09 -18.86 14.02
CA ALA A 217 -47.52 -18.65 13.78
C ALA A 217 -48.34 -19.92 14.01
N VAL A 218 -47.80 -21.08 13.63
CA VAL A 218 -48.42 -22.38 13.92
C VAL A 218 -48.51 -22.61 15.43
N ILE A 219 -47.42 -22.34 16.17
CA ILE A 219 -47.41 -22.49 17.63
C ILE A 219 -48.42 -21.53 18.29
N LEU A 220 -48.48 -20.27 17.87
CA LEU A 220 -49.49 -19.33 18.36
C LEU A 220 -50.91 -19.82 18.07
N GLY A 221 -51.16 -20.35 16.86
CA GLY A 221 -52.44 -20.93 16.49
C GLY A 221 -52.84 -22.11 17.40
N ILE A 222 -51.89 -23.02 17.69
CA ILE A 222 -52.08 -24.12 18.64
C ILE A 222 -52.38 -23.58 20.04
N SER A 223 -51.70 -22.53 20.49
CA SER A 223 -51.96 -21.89 21.80
C SER A 223 -53.37 -21.32 21.89
N ILE A 224 -53.85 -20.65 20.84
CA ILE A 224 -55.21 -20.11 20.79
C ILE A 224 -56.25 -21.23 20.82
N ILE A 225 -56.05 -22.29 20.03
CA ILE A 225 -56.96 -23.45 20.01
C ILE A 225 -57.00 -24.12 21.38
N PHE A 226 -55.85 -24.28 22.04
CA PHE A 226 -55.79 -24.82 23.39
C PHE A 226 -56.56 -23.96 24.40
N TRP A 227 -56.39 -22.64 24.35
CA TRP A 227 -57.14 -21.71 25.20
C TRP A 227 -58.66 -21.82 24.99
N VAL A 228 -59.12 -21.90 23.73
CA VAL A 228 -60.55 -22.11 23.42
C VAL A 228 -61.04 -23.43 24.02
N MET A 229 -60.33 -24.53 23.80
CA MET A 229 -60.70 -25.85 24.35
C MET A 229 -60.71 -25.88 25.87
N TYR A 230 -59.79 -25.17 26.51
CA TYR A 230 -59.71 -25.03 27.96
C TYR A 230 -60.90 -24.22 28.51
N CYS A 231 -61.23 -23.08 27.89
CA CYS A 231 -62.38 -22.26 28.26
C CYS A 231 -63.73 -22.99 28.04
N THR A 232 -63.84 -23.86 27.03
CA THR A 232 -65.03 -24.69 26.81
C THR A 232 -65.04 -25.97 27.65
N HIS A 233 -64.09 -26.13 28.59
CA HIS A 233 -63.95 -27.30 29.47
C HIS A 233 -63.77 -28.64 28.75
N ILE A 234 -63.33 -28.65 27.49
CA ILE A 234 -63.08 -29.88 26.70
C ILE A 234 -61.78 -30.54 27.13
N VAL A 235 -60.77 -29.74 27.51
CA VAL A 235 -59.45 -30.21 27.91
C VAL A 235 -59.13 -29.73 29.32
N GLY A 236 -58.84 -30.67 30.21
CA GLY A 236 -58.27 -30.39 31.53
C GLY A 236 -56.74 -30.27 31.45
N GLY A 237 -56.16 -29.32 32.18
CA GLY A 237 -54.73 -29.06 32.08
C GLY A 237 -54.21 -28.11 33.14
N ASP A 238 -52.90 -28.13 33.35
CA ASP A 238 -52.24 -27.12 34.17
C ASP A 238 -51.91 -25.95 33.26
N LEU A 239 -52.79 -24.95 33.26
CA LEU A 239 -52.75 -23.83 32.33
C LEU A 239 -51.39 -23.11 32.39
N ALA A 240 -50.89 -22.84 33.59
CA ALA A 240 -49.61 -22.14 33.78
C ALA A 240 -48.42 -22.91 33.20
N ALA A 241 -48.34 -24.21 33.45
CA ALA A 241 -47.27 -25.04 32.91
C ALA A 241 -47.31 -25.14 31.37
N ILE A 242 -48.51 -25.25 30.80
CA ILE A 242 -48.71 -25.34 29.34
C ILE A 242 -48.38 -24.00 28.68
N ASP A 243 -48.84 -22.88 29.24
CA ASP A 243 -48.52 -21.54 28.76
C ASP A 243 -47.01 -21.28 28.76
N CYS A 244 -46.31 -21.69 29.83
CA CYS A 244 -44.85 -21.57 29.90
C CYS A 244 -44.13 -22.35 28.78
N ILE A 245 -44.58 -23.59 28.51
CA ILE A 245 -44.04 -24.41 27.42
C ILE A 245 -44.34 -23.76 26.07
N MET A 246 -45.56 -23.24 25.87
CA MET A 246 -45.94 -22.58 24.63
C MET A 246 -45.12 -21.31 24.37
N ILE A 247 -44.87 -20.49 25.40
CA ILE A 247 -44.03 -19.29 25.27
C ILE A 247 -42.59 -19.67 24.89
N ILE A 248 -42.00 -20.67 25.55
CA ILE A 248 -40.64 -21.14 25.21
C ILE A 248 -40.61 -21.71 23.80
N ALA A 249 -41.59 -22.54 23.44
CA ALA A 249 -41.69 -23.11 22.10
C ALA A 249 -41.84 -22.01 21.03
N LEU A 250 -42.65 -20.98 21.28
CA LEU A 250 -42.81 -19.83 20.39
C LEU A 250 -41.48 -19.09 20.18
N LEU A 251 -40.79 -18.74 21.26
CA LEU A 251 -39.51 -18.04 21.19
C LEU A 251 -38.40 -18.89 20.56
N GLU A 252 -38.29 -20.16 20.95
CA GLU A 252 -37.33 -21.10 20.39
C GLU A 252 -37.60 -21.35 18.90
N SER A 253 -38.87 -21.46 18.50
CA SER A 253 -39.23 -21.56 17.08
C SER A 253 -38.84 -20.32 16.28
N ALA A 254 -38.97 -19.12 16.87
CA ALA A 254 -38.56 -17.88 16.23
C ALA A 254 -37.04 -17.78 16.07
N ILE A 255 -36.28 -18.33 17.04
CA ILE A 255 -34.81 -18.42 16.97
C ILE A 255 -34.39 -19.42 15.91
N GLN A 256 -34.91 -20.66 15.96
CA GLN A 256 -34.53 -21.71 15.01
C GLN A 256 -34.91 -21.35 13.57
N SER A 257 -36.07 -20.73 13.37
CA SER A 257 -36.50 -20.25 12.05
C SER A 257 -35.71 -19.04 11.52
N GLY A 258 -34.73 -18.54 12.27
CA GLY A 258 -33.87 -17.43 11.91
C GLY A 258 -34.55 -16.06 11.97
N LEU A 259 -35.81 -15.98 12.41
CA LEU A 259 -36.56 -14.74 12.54
C LEU A 259 -36.01 -13.86 13.68
N ILE A 260 -35.50 -14.49 14.73
CA ILE A 260 -34.58 -13.87 15.69
C ILE A 260 -33.16 -14.31 15.29
N PRO A 261 -32.28 -13.38 14.90
CA PRO A 261 -30.92 -13.73 14.49
C PRO A 261 -30.17 -14.47 15.59
N SER A 262 -29.67 -15.65 15.27
CA SER A 262 -28.83 -16.47 16.14
C SER A 262 -27.50 -16.80 15.49
N ASN A 263 -26.47 -16.93 16.32
CA ASN A 263 -25.14 -17.41 15.97
C ASN A 263 -25.21 -18.92 15.67
N THR A 264 -25.38 -19.26 14.39
CA THR A 264 -25.32 -20.65 13.90
C THR A 264 -24.31 -20.75 12.77
N ASN A 265 -23.60 -21.88 12.70
CA ASN A 265 -22.68 -22.24 11.62
C ASN A 265 -21.44 -21.33 11.44
N TYR A 266 -21.10 -20.46 12.40
CA TYR A 266 -19.86 -19.67 12.31
C TYR A 266 -18.59 -20.54 12.26
N TYR A 267 -18.61 -21.72 12.89
CA TYR A 267 -17.51 -22.67 12.75
C TYR A 267 -17.32 -23.12 11.29
N GLU A 268 -18.43 -23.41 10.58
CA GLU A 268 -18.38 -23.81 9.17
C GLU A 268 -18.02 -22.63 8.27
N LEU A 269 -18.54 -21.43 8.57
CA LEU A 269 -18.18 -20.19 7.87
C LEU A 269 -16.68 -19.88 8.03
N PHE A 270 -16.16 -19.94 9.25
CA PHE A 270 -14.75 -19.68 9.53
C PHE A 270 -13.86 -20.73 8.86
N ARG A 271 -14.26 -22.00 8.91
CA ARG A 271 -13.54 -23.10 8.24
C ARG A 271 -13.56 -22.99 6.71
N SER A 272 -14.61 -22.43 6.13
CA SER A 272 -14.74 -22.20 4.67
C SER A 272 -14.27 -20.81 4.23
N SER A 273 -13.80 -19.98 5.17
CA SER A 273 -13.25 -18.67 4.88
C SER A 273 -11.98 -18.79 4.04
N THR A 274 -11.77 -17.84 3.14
CA THR A 274 -10.51 -17.68 2.41
C THR A 274 -9.44 -16.97 3.23
N VAL A 275 -9.83 -16.39 4.38
CA VAL A 275 -8.89 -15.73 5.29
C VAL A 275 -8.12 -16.81 6.04
N SER A 276 -6.80 -16.81 5.89
CA SER A 276 -5.89 -17.71 6.60
C SER A 276 -5.77 -17.26 8.05
N ALA A 277 -6.69 -17.70 8.90
CA ALA A 277 -6.73 -17.36 10.32
C ALA A 277 -7.00 -18.57 11.21
N GLN A 278 -6.53 -18.48 12.45
CA GLN A 278 -6.85 -19.40 13.54
C GLN A 278 -7.19 -18.66 14.83
N ILE A 279 -8.01 -19.31 15.64
CA ILE A 279 -8.29 -18.89 17.01
C ILE A 279 -7.72 -19.95 17.92
N VAL A 280 -6.82 -19.55 18.81
CA VAL A 280 -6.19 -20.41 19.80
C VAL A 280 -6.62 -19.99 21.20
N ASP A 281 -6.58 -20.91 22.15
CA ASP A 281 -6.78 -20.59 23.57
C ASP A 281 -5.51 -19.94 24.18
N ALA A 282 -5.53 -19.73 25.50
CA ALA A 282 -4.39 -19.15 26.22
C ALA A 282 -3.14 -20.06 26.25
N ASP A 283 -3.30 -21.35 25.96
CA ASP A 283 -2.23 -22.34 25.89
C ASP A 283 -1.85 -22.67 24.42
N TYR A 284 -2.22 -21.78 23.49
CA TYR A 284 -2.02 -21.89 22.04
C TYR A 284 -2.62 -23.16 21.39
N GLN A 285 -3.61 -23.79 22.01
CA GLN A 285 -4.31 -24.91 21.40
C GLN A 285 -5.37 -24.41 20.41
N PRO A 286 -5.43 -24.96 19.18
CA PRO A 286 -6.33 -24.48 18.15
C PRO A 286 -7.80 -24.80 18.47
N CYS A 287 -8.59 -23.74 18.69
CA CYS A 287 -10.03 -23.80 18.89
C CYS A 287 -10.81 -23.72 17.57
N MET A 288 -10.37 -22.86 16.65
CA MET A 288 -10.93 -22.72 15.30
C MET A 288 -9.81 -22.55 14.28
N LEU A 289 -9.95 -23.24 13.15
CA LEU A 289 -8.98 -23.24 12.06
C LEU A 289 -9.71 -22.92 10.76
N SER A 290 -9.21 -21.93 10.03
CA SER A 290 -9.59 -21.71 8.64
C SER A 290 -8.99 -22.80 7.75
N GLY A 291 -9.67 -23.11 6.64
CA GLY A 291 -9.23 -24.14 5.69
C GLY A 291 -7.97 -23.78 4.90
N THR A 292 -7.58 -22.50 4.84
CA THR A 292 -6.44 -22.00 4.04
C THR A 292 -5.17 -21.75 4.82
N LEU A 293 -5.17 -21.97 6.14
CA LEU A 293 -4.03 -21.65 7.00
C LEU A 293 -2.90 -22.68 6.87
N ALA A 294 -1.65 -22.21 6.73
CA ALA A 294 -0.47 -23.06 6.82
C ALA A 294 -0.22 -23.48 8.28
N PRO A 295 0.35 -24.68 8.54
CA PRO A 295 0.66 -25.11 9.90
C PRO A 295 1.64 -24.14 10.56
N LEU A 296 1.31 -23.70 11.77
CA LEU A 296 2.10 -22.78 12.59
C LEU A 296 2.67 -23.53 13.80
N THR A 297 3.91 -23.22 14.14
CA THR A 297 4.55 -23.71 15.37
C THR A 297 4.22 -22.80 16.56
N GLU A 298 4.27 -23.34 17.77
CA GLU A 298 3.95 -22.58 18.99
C GLU A 298 4.91 -21.38 19.18
N ASP A 299 6.18 -21.54 18.81
CA ASP A 299 7.19 -20.47 18.90
C ASP A 299 6.86 -19.30 17.96
N GLU A 300 6.40 -19.58 16.73
CA GLU A 300 5.93 -18.55 15.79
C GLU A 300 4.69 -17.83 16.34
N MET A 301 3.75 -18.57 16.93
CA MET A 301 2.53 -18.00 17.51
C MET A 301 2.83 -17.07 18.69
N ARG A 302 3.76 -17.45 19.56
CA ARG A 302 4.21 -16.64 20.71
C ARG A 302 4.94 -15.38 20.25
N SER A 303 5.80 -15.52 19.24
CA SER A 303 6.58 -14.40 18.70
C SER A 303 5.67 -13.35 18.06
N ALA A 304 4.59 -13.79 17.39
CA ALA A 304 3.62 -12.92 16.74
C ALA A 304 2.82 -12.00 17.69
N GLU A 305 2.85 -12.25 19.00
CA GLU A 305 2.18 -11.39 19.98
C GLU A 305 2.87 -10.06 20.20
N ALA A 306 4.19 -10.04 20.13
CA ALA A 306 4.98 -8.84 20.28
C ALA A 306 4.96 -8.03 18.99
N GLU A 307 5.30 -8.69 17.87
CA GLU A 307 5.43 -8.06 16.56
C GLU A 307 5.05 -9.05 15.44
N PRO A 308 4.66 -8.56 14.25
CA PRO A 308 4.40 -9.42 13.10
C PRO A 308 5.63 -10.28 12.75
N VAL A 309 5.41 -11.57 12.51
CA VAL A 309 6.47 -12.53 12.16
C VAL A 309 6.45 -12.78 10.66
N ASP A 310 7.58 -12.54 10.00
CA ASP A 310 7.77 -12.86 8.59
C ASP A 310 8.05 -14.36 8.41
N LEU A 311 7.22 -15.04 7.61
CA LEU A 311 7.35 -16.45 7.26
C LEU A 311 7.80 -16.64 5.79
N GLY A 312 8.31 -15.59 5.14
CA GLY A 312 8.68 -15.57 3.73
C GLY A 312 7.54 -15.03 2.87
N ASP A 313 6.71 -15.91 2.32
CA ASP A 313 5.59 -15.52 1.43
C ASP A 313 4.38 -14.96 2.22
N THR A 314 4.37 -15.11 3.54
CA THR A 314 3.27 -14.66 4.39
C THR A 314 3.77 -13.99 5.66
N VAL A 315 3.03 -13.00 6.16
CA VAL A 315 3.30 -12.36 7.45
C VAL A 315 2.24 -12.79 8.46
N LEU A 316 2.69 -13.31 9.60
CA LEU A 316 1.85 -13.73 10.71
C LEU A 316 1.60 -12.58 11.68
N HIS A 317 0.34 -12.31 11.95
CA HIS A 317 -0.11 -11.34 12.95
C HIS A 317 -0.85 -12.04 14.08
N SER A 318 -0.79 -11.47 15.29
CA SER A 318 -1.55 -11.92 16.45
C SER A 318 -2.30 -10.78 17.14
N LYS A 319 -3.46 -11.11 17.72
CA LYS A 319 -4.24 -10.20 18.56
C LYS A 319 -4.93 -10.95 19.70
N ALA A 320 -4.74 -10.47 20.91
CA ALA A 320 -5.39 -11.01 22.10
C ALA A 320 -6.92 -10.80 22.08
N ILE A 321 -7.65 -11.85 22.47
CA ILE A 321 -9.10 -11.86 22.64
C ILE A 321 -9.48 -12.42 24.02
N THR A 322 -10.74 -12.30 24.42
CA THR A 322 -11.19 -12.90 25.68
C THR A 322 -11.15 -14.43 25.57
N GLY A 323 -10.19 -15.05 26.26
CA GLY A 323 -10.02 -16.50 26.31
C GLY A 323 -8.92 -17.07 25.40
N GLY A 324 -8.09 -16.23 24.78
CA GLY A 324 -6.96 -16.67 23.95
C GLY A 324 -6.54 -15.63 22.92
N HIS A 325 -6.14 -16.07 21.73
CA HIS A 325 -5.54 -15.24 20.69
C HIS A 325 -6.14 -15.54 19.31
N VAL A 326 -6.25 -14.50 18.48
CA VAL A 326 -6.53 -14.62 17.04
C VAL A 326 -5.24 -14.42 16.30
N LEU A 327 -4.89 -15.35 15.41
CA LEU A 327 -3.75 -15.23 14.52
C LEU A 327 -4.21 -15.28 13.07
N TRP A 328 -3.60 -14.49 12.20
CA TRP A 328 -3.87 -14.51 10.77
C TRP A 328 -2.60 -14.29 9.95
N GLN A 329 -2.56 -14.90 8.77
CA GLN A 329 -1.48 -14.81 7.80
C GLN A 329 -1.93 -13.93 6.63
N ASP A 330 -1.18 -12.86 6.37
CA ASP A 330 -1.34 -12.03 5.19
C ASP A 330 -0.37 -12.49 4.09
N ASP A 331 -0.88 -12.75 2.89
CA ASP A 331 -0.09 -13.16 1.72
C ASP A 331 0.64 -11.93 1.14
N VAL A 332 1.97 -11.96 1.21
CA VAL A 332 2.87 -10.91 0.71
C VAL A 332 3.68 -11.37 -0.48
N LYS A 333 3.40 -12.55 -1.04
CA LYS A 333 4.16 -13.12 -2.16
C LYS A 333 4.29 -12.18 -3.35
N GLN A 334 3.19 -11.55 -3.76
CA GLN A 334 3.22 -10.60 -4.89
C GLN A 334 4.13 -9.40 -4.64
N ILE A 335 4.24 -8.97 -3.38
CA ILE A 335 5.12 -7.87 -2.98
C ILE A 335 6.57 -8.34 -3.07
N ASN A 336 6.88 -9.52 -2.54
CA ASN A 336 8.22 -10.11 -2.60
C ASN A 336 8.67 -10.34 -4.05
N ASP A 337 7.81 -10.90 -4.90
CA ASP A 337 8.08 -11.11 -6.33
C ASP A 337 8.40 -9.77 -7.04
N MET A 338 7.69 -8.69 -6.68
CA MET A 338 7.96 -7.34 -7.21
C MET A 338 9.31 -6.78 -6.72
N ILE A 339 9.67 -7.02 -5.46
CA ILE A 339 10.96 -6.60 -4.91
C ILE A 339 12.10 -7.30 -5.66
N GLU A 340 11.98 -8.59 -5.91
CA GLU A 340 12.97 -9.36 -6.68
C GLU A 340 13.13 -8.80 -8.11
N GLN A 341 12.02 -8.56 -8.81
CA GLN A 341 12.05 -7.96 -10.15
C GLN A 341 12.70 -6.56 -10.18
N LEU A 342 12.52 -5.76 -9.13
CA LEU A 342 13.15 -4.45 -9.00
C LEU A 342 14.66 -4.58 -8.80
N CYS A 343 15.12 -5.52 -7.97
CA CYS A 343 16.53 -5.81 -7.78
C CYS A 343 17.20 -6.24 -9.10
N ASP A 344 16.59 -7.18 -9.83
CA ASP A 344 17.08 -7.63 -11.14
C ASP A 344 17.16 -6.49 -12.16
N THR A 345 16.15 -5.63 -12.17
CA THR A 345 16.11 -4.47 -13.07
C THR A 345 17.19 -3.45 -12.71
N GLN A 346 17.41 -3.21 -11.42
CA GLN A 346 18.44 -2.31 -10.93
C GLN A 346 19.84 -2.81 -11.31
N GLU A 347 20.10 -4.11 -11.16
CA GLU A 347 21.38 -4.72 -11.55
C GLU A 347 21.64 -4.56 -13.05
N ARG A 348 20.67 -4.92 -13.90
CA ARG A 348 20.76 -4.74 -15.37
C ARG A 348 21.00 -3.29 -15.80
N LEU A 349 20.32 -2.33 -15.14
CA LEU A 349 20.53 -0.91 -15.43
C LEU A 349 21.93 -0.46 -15.00
N GLY A 350 22.43 -0.97 -13.87
CA GLY A 350 23.79 -0.74 -13.40
C GLY A 350 24.83 -1.18 -14.44
N GLU A 351 24.74 -2.43 -14.91
CA GLU A 351 25.62 -2.97 -15.94
C GLU A 351 25.56 -2.15 -17.25
N SER A 352 24.35 -1.82 -17.71
CA SER A 352 24.18 -1.03 -18.93
C SER A 352 24.78 0.38 -18.82
N ASN A 353 24.72 1.00 -17.64
CA ASN A 353 25.28 2.32 -17.42
C ASN A 353 26.82 2.28 -17.43
N GLU A 354 27.43 1.28 -16.79
CA GLU A 354 28.88 1.10 -16.82
C GLU A 354 29.40 0.83 -18.24
N LEU A 355 28.69 0.00 -19.02
CA LEU A 355 29.02 -0.22 -20.43
C LEU A 355 28.91 1.08 -21.25
N LEU A 356 27.85 1.87 -21.04
CA LEU A 356 27.64 3.11 -21.77
C LEU A 356 28.71 4.17 -21.43
N LYS A 357 29.15 4.24 -20.16
CA LYS A 357 30.28 5.08 -19.76
C LYS A 357 31.58 4.67 -20.46
N ALA A 358 31.87 3.36 -20.48
CA ALA A 358 33.06 2.85 -21.15
C ALA A 358 33.04 3.11 -22.66
N GLU A 359 31.88 2.93 -23.32
CA GLU A 359 31.71 3.24 -24.74
C GLU A 359 31.91 4.73 -25.03
N LEU A 360 31.37 5.60 -24.17
CA LEU A 360 31.51 7.05 -24.31
C LEU A 360 32.96 7.49 -24.15
N GLU A 361 33.68 6.96 -23.16
CA GLU A 361 35.12 7.24 -22.95
C GLU A 361 35.97 6.76 -24.14
N LEU A 362 35.69 5.56 -24.67
CA LEU A 362 36.36 5.06 -25.87
C LEU A 362 36.09 5.95 -27.09
N LYS A 363 34.85 6.42 -27.26
CA LYS A 363 34.46 7.30 -28.36
C LYS A 363 35.14 8.66 -28.27
N GLU A 364 35.22 9.23 -27.07
CA GLU A 364 35.92 10.50 -26.84
C GLU A 364 37.43 10.37 -27.13
N ASN A 365 38.06 9.32 -26.61
CA ASN A 365 39.49 9.05 -26.86
C ASN A 365 39.77 8.82 -28.35
N ARG A 366 38.89 8.10 -29.04
CA ARG A 366 38.99 7.87 -30.47
C ARG A 366 38.85 9.17 -31.26
N ALA A 367 37.82 9.97 -30.99
CA ALA A 367 37.61 11.26 -31.65
C ALA A 367 38.81 12.20 -31.43
N ARG A 368 39.35 12.27 -30.21
CA ARG A 368 40.55 13.06 -29.89
C ARG A 368 41.79 12.60 -30.67
N THR A 369 41.96 11.29 -30.81
CA THR A 369 43.10 10.71 -31.53
C THR A 369 42.98 10.93 -33.04
N GLU A 370 41.78 10.73 -33.60
CA GLU A 370 41.49 10.96 -35.02
C GLU A 370 41.74 12.43 -35.38
N GLU A 371 41.29 13.37 -34.54
CA GLU A 371 41.49 14.80 -34.80
C GLU A 371 42.97 15.21 -34.68
N LYS A 372 43.68 14.69 -33.67
CA LYS A 372 45.13 14.88 -33.57
C LYS A 372 45.84 14.37 -34.83
N SER A 373 45.49 13.17 -35.31
CA SER A 373 46.08 12.60 -36.53
C SER A 373 45.81 13.48 -37.74
N ARG A 374 44.56 13.92 -37.93
CA ARG A 374 44.16 14.84 -39.02
C ARG A 374 45.03 16.09 -39.05
N LEU A 375 45.27 16.71 -37.90
CA LEU A 375 46.07 17.91 -37.77
C LEU A 375 47.54 17.67 -38.15
N TYR A 376 48.15 16.59 -37.65
CA TYR A 376 49.53 16.26 -38.00
C TYR A 376 49.69 15.92 -39.49
N ASP A 377 48.76 15.15 -40.07
CA ASP A 377 48.77 14.80 -41.48
C ASP A 377 48.68 16.05 -42.36
N ARG A 378 47.86 17.04 -41.96
CA ARG A 378 47.77 18.34 -42.63
C ARG A 378 49.08 19.10 -42.56
N ILE A 379 49.69 19.24 -41.38
CA ILE A 379 50.98 19.93 -41.21
C ILE A 379 52.07 19.26 -42.06
N ALA A 380 52.18 17.94 -42.00
CA ALA A 380 53.18 17.17 -42.74
C ALA A 380 53.05 17.37 -44.26
N LYS A 381 51.81 17.49 -44.77
CA LYS A 381 51.56 17.77 -46.20
C LYS A 381 52.01 19.17 -46.61
N GLU A 382 51.76 20.19 -45.79
CA GLU A 382 52.11 21.59 -46.10
C GLU A 382 53.63 21.84 -46.09
N VAL A 383 54.39 21.14 -45.23
CA VAL A 383 55.85 21.31 -45.10
C VAL A 383 56.65 20.19 -45.76
N ALA A 384 56.02 19.38 -46.61
CA ALA A 384 56.62 18.18 -47.22
C ALA A 384 57.88 18.49 -48.03
N VAL A 385 57.91 19.63 -48.74
CA VAL A 385 59.06 20.06 -49.55
C VAL A 385 60.27 20.36 -48.64
N GLN A 386 60.04 21.09 -47.55
CA GLN A 386 61.08 21.44 -46.59
C GLN A 386 61.58 20.24 -45.80
N LEU A 387 60.69 19.29 -45.46
CA LEU A 387 61.07 18.01 -44.85
C LEU A 387 62.02 17.22 -45.76
N ALA A 388 61.70 17.13 -47.06
CA ALA A 388 62.57 16.45 -48.04
C ALA A 388 63.94 17.14 -48.16
N LYS A 389 63.98 18.48 -48.24
CA LYS A 389 65.23 19.26 -48.26
C LYS A 389 66.08 19.07 -47.00
N ALA A 390 65.45 19.06 -45.82
CA ALA A 390 66.15 18.79 -44.57
C ALA A 390 66.76 17.38 -44.55
N GLU A 391 66.03 16.36 -45.05
CA GLU A 391 66.55 15.00 -45.16
C GLU A 391 67.73 14.89 -46.14
N GLU A 392 67.67 15.58 -47.28
CA GLU A 392 68.77 15.65 -48.25
C GLU A 392 70.02 16.33 -47.66
N LEU A 393 69.84 17.44 -46.95
CA LEU A 393 70.94 18.15 -46.29
C LEU A 393 71.54 17.35 -45.12
N LEU A 394 70.74 16.57 -44.39
CA LEU A 394 71.23 15.65 -43.37
C LEU A 394 72.11 14.55 -44.01
N LYS A 395 71.68 13.96 -45.14
CA LYS A 395 72.51 12.99 -45.89
C LYS A 395 73.81 13.61 -46.41
N LEU A 396 73.76 14.88 -46.84
CA LEU A 396 74.97 15.63 -47.24
C LEU A 396 75.91 15.85 -46.04
N ALA A 397 75.37 16.19 -44.88
CA ALA A 397 76.14 16.40 -43.65
C ALA A 397 76.86 15.12 -43.18
N GLU A 398 76.25 13.96 -43.37
CA GLU A 398 76.81 12.64 -43.06
C GLU A 398 77.92 12.20 -44.05
N SER A 399 77.85 12.65 -45.30
CA SER A 399 78.72 12.18 -46.39
C SER A 399 79.96 13.04 -46.65
N ASP A 400 79.94 14.35 -46.36
CA ASP A 400 81.10 15.24 -46.51
C ASP A 400 81.46 15.98 -45.20
N PRO A 401 82.52 15.52 -44.48
CA PRO A 401 82.98 16.13 -43.23
C PRO A 401 83.36 17.62 -43.33
N LYS A 402 83.70 18.11 -44.52
CA LYS A 402 84.06 19.53 -44.73
C LYS A 402 82.83 20.42 -44.87
N GLN A 403 81.69 19.86 -45.29
CA GLN A 403 80.43 20.59 -45.47
C GLN A 403 79.44 20.36 -44.32
N THR A 404 79.71 19.44 -43.39
CA THR A 404 78.85 19.11 -42.25
C THR A 404 78.39 20.35 -41.45
N LYS A 405 79.30 21.27 -41.09
CA LYS A 405 78.93 22.48 -40.33
C LYS A 405 77.90 23.33 -41.09
N ARG A 406 78.14 23.54 -42.39
CA ARG A 406 77.28 24.33 -43.28
C ARG A 406 75.93 23.63 -43.47
N ALA A 407 75.93 22.33 -43.77
CA ALA A 407 74.72 21.54 -43.97
C ALA A 407 73.84 21.49 -42.70
N ILE A 408 74.42 21.33 -41.51
CA ILE A 408 73.68 21.36 -40.24
C ILE A 408 73.08 22.75 -39.99
N ALA A 409 73.80 23.84 -40.25
CA ALA A 409 73.26 25.19 -40.12
C ALA A 409 72.04 25.40 -41.03
N LYS A 410 72.08 24.89 -42.28
CA LYS A 410 70.92 24.92 -43.18
C LYS A 410 69.74 24.09 -42.66
N VAL A 411 70.00 22.88 -42.14
CA VAL A 411 68.96 22.05 -41.53
C VAL A 411 68.32 22.76 -40.34
N SER A 412 69.09 23.48 -39.52
CA SER A 412 68.56 24.24 -38.39
C SER A 412 67.60 25.35 -38.82
N VAL A 413 67.92 26.09 -39.90
CA VAL A 413 67.03 27.12 -40.48
C VAL A 413 65.74 26.49 -41.01
N ILE A 414 65.84 25.43 -41.82
CA ILE A 414 64.67 24.74 -42.37
C ILE A 414 63.80 24.12 -41.27
N CYS A 415 64.41 23.55 -40.23
CA CYS A 415 63.68 23.02 -39.07
C CYS A 415 62.94 24.11 -38.29
N ALA A 416 63.53 25.31 -38.18
CA ALA A 416 62.88 26.47 -37.57
C ALA A 416 61.63 26.88 -38.38
N TYR A 417 61.74 26.90 -39.71
CA TYR A 417 60.60 27.12 -40.59
C TYR A 417 59.53 26.04 -40.44
N ILE A 418 59.88 24.75 -40.53
CA ILE A 418 58.92 23.64 -40.37
C ILE A 418 58.16 23.76 -39.06
N LYS A 419 58.88 24.04 -37.96
CA LYS A 419 58.30 24.24 -36.63
C LYS A 419 57.35 25.43 -36.61
N ARG A 420 57.78 26.59 -37.09
CA ARG A 420 57.00 27.84 -37.02
C ARG A 420 55.83 27.84 -37.99
N ARG A 421 56.00 27.26 -39.17
CA ARG A 421 54.93 27.06 -40.16
C ARG A 421 53.87 26.08 -39.63
N GLY A 422 54.30 25.00 -38.98
CA GLY A 422 53.40 24.09 -38.27
C GLY A 422 52.64 24.77 -37.13
N ASN A 423 53.30 25.64 -36.35
CA ASN A 423 52.65 26.43 -35.31
C ASN A 423 51.58 27.39 -35.87
N LEU A 424 51.90 28.11 -36.95
CA LEU A 424 50.95 29.00 -37.63
C LEU A 424 49.72 28.23 -38.14
N LEU A 425 49.91 27.03 -38.70
CA LEU A 425 48.80 26.16 -39.12
C LEU A 425 47.93 25.71 -37.95
N MET A 426 48.52 25.38 -36.79
CA MET A 426 47.77 25.03 -35.58
C MET A 426 46.96 26.20 -35.05
N LEU A 427 47.55 27.40 -34.99
CA LEU A 427 46.83 28.62 -34.60
C LEU A 427 45.66 28.90 -35.55
N GLY A 428 45.80 28.56 -36.83
CA GLY A 428 44.74 28.66 -37.84
C GLY A 428 43.52 27.77 -37.61
N GLU A 429 43.66 26.66 -36.91
CA GLU A 429 42.53 25.78 -36.57
C GLU A 429 41.72 26.35 -35.40
N GLU A 430 42.34 27.16 -34.54
CA GLU A 430 41.66 27.89 -33.45
C GLU A 430 40.99 29.17 -33.95
N GLY A 431 41.50 29.79 -35.02
CA GLY A 431 40.90 30.94 -35.68
C GLY A 431 41.74 31.51 -36.81
N ASN A 432 41.11 32.20 -37.77
CA ASN A 432 41.81 32.72 -38.95
C ASN A 432 42.50 34.08 -38.72
N ILE A 433 42.49 34.60 -37.48
CA ILE A 433 43.08 35.87 -37.07
C ILE A 433 44.10 35.57 -35.99
N ILE A 434 45.35 35.96 -36.19
CA ILE A 434 46.43 35.71 -35.24
C ILE A 434 47.06 37.02 -34.73
N PRO A 435 47.66 37.02 -33.53
CA PRO A 435 48.42 38.15 -33.02
C PRO A 435 49.62 38.49 -33.93
N ALA A 436 49.86 39.78 -34.16
CA ALA A 436 50.95 40.21 -35.03
C ALA A 436 52.35 39.78 -34.55
N ILE A 437 52.49 39.59 -33.24
CA ILE A 437 53.72 39.13 -32.59
C ILE A 437 54.12 37.69 -32.99
N GLU A 438 53.19 36.86 -33.50
CA GLU A 438 53.54 35.51 -33.96
C GLU A 438 54.49 35.55 -35.17
N LEU A 439 54.31 36.50 -36.10
CA LEU A 439 55.23 36.68 -37.22
C LEU A 439 56.60 37.19 -36.74
N GLU A 440 56.63 38.04 -35.72
CA GLU A 440 57.88 38.43 -35.06
C GLU A 440 58.65 37.21 -34.54
N TYR A 441 57.95 36.29 -33.87
CA TYR A 441 58.55 35.06 -33.36
C TYR A 441 59.04 34.12 -34.47
N CYS A 442 58.31 34.02 -35.59
CA CYS A 442 58.72 33.25 -36.75
C CYS A 442 60.05 33.76 -37.34
N ILE A 443 60.13 35.07 -37.60
CA ILE A 443 61.32 35.70 -38.19
C ILE A 443 62.50 35.66 -37.22
N ARG A 444 62.27 35.98 -35.94
CA ARG A 444 63.32 35.94 -34.92
C ARG A 444 63.94 34.56 -34.77
N GLU A 445 63.12 33.51 -34.72
CA GLU A 445 63.64 32.14 -34.57
C GLU A 445 64.42 31.70 -35.81
N SER A 446 64.02 32.08 -37.03
CA SER A 446 64.80 31.79 -38.22
C SER A 446 66.15 32.57 -38.23
N LEU A 447 66.15 33.86 -37.88
CA LEU A 447 67.38 34.66 -37.78
C LEU A 447 68.36 34.17 -36.72
N ASP A 448 67.85 33.64 -35.60
CA ASP A 448 68.70 33.03 -34.56
C ASP A 448 69.38 31.74 -35.08
N ASN A 449 68.70 30.96 -35.93
CA ASN A 449 69.30 29.79 -36.58
C ASN A 449 70.29 30.19 -37.69
N LEU A 450 70.07 31.31 -38.39
CA LEU A 450 71.01 31.83 -39.39
C LEU A 450 72.37 32.23 -38.79
N ARG A 451 72.39 32.68 -37.53
CA ARG A 451 73.65 32.97 -36.79
C ARG A 451 74.54 31.74 -36.63
N LEU A 452 73.97 30.54 -36.62
CA LEU A 452 74.74 29.28 -36.59
C LEU A 452 75.52 29.03 -37.89
N GLY A 453 75.08 29.64 -39.00
CA GLY A 453 75.72 29.61 -40.31
C GLY A 453 76.72 30.74 -40.57
N ASP A 454 77.17 31.43 -39.51
CA ASP A 454 78.12 32.56 -39.57
C ASP A 454 77.57 33.83 -40.31
N VAL A 455 76.24 33.95 -40.46
CA VAL A 455 75.57 35.16 -41.00
C VAL A 455 75.31 36.18 -39.89
N PHE A 456 75.70 37.45 -40.10
CA PHE A 456 75.39 38.52 -39.15
C PHE A 456 73.93 38.95 -39.27
N THR A 457 73.13 38.78 -38.21
CA THR A 457 71.70 39.12 -38.24
C THR A 457 71.31 40.24 -37.27
N SER A 458 70.53 41.20 -37.77
CA SER A 458 69.90 42.26 -36.97
C SER A 458 68.39 42.27 -37.23
N PHE A 459 67.60 42.47 -36.18
CA PHE A 459 66.15 42.47 -36.28
C PHE A 459 65.55 43.58 -35.44
N ASP A 460 64.78 44.45 -36.09
CA ASP A 460 63.99 45.49 -35.44
C ASP A 460 62.52 45.28 -35.82
N SER A 461 61.66 45.21 -34.82
CA SER A 461 60.25 44.91 -35.02
C SER A 461 59.34 45.87 -34.27
N LYS A 462 58.25 46.26 -34.93
CA LYS A 462 57.08 46.93 -34.35
C LYS A 462 55.85 46.15 -34.77
N CYS A 463 55.52 45.12 -33.99
CA CYS A 463 54.35 44.30 -34.26
C CYS A 463 53.26 44.60 -33.22
N ASP A 464 52.18 45.24 -33.64
CA ASP A 464 51.01 45.52 -32.80
C ASP A 464 49.71 45.12 -33.53
N GLY A 465 48.70 44.74 -32.76
CA GLY A 465 47.40 44.30 -33.26
C GLY A 465 47.37 42.85 -33.78
N THR A 466 46.45 42.58 -34.71
CA THR A 466 46.18 41.25 -35.28
C THR A 466 46.05 41.33 -36.80
N PHE A 467 46.24 40.20 -37.49
CA PHE A 467 46.01 40.08 -38.93
C PHE A 467 45.54 38.68 -39.31
N LYS A 468 45.01 38.53 -40.53
CA LYS A 468 44.69 37.21 -41.10
C LYS A 468 45.91 36.30 -41.13
N LEU A 469 45.72 35.04 -40.72
CA LEU A 469 46.74 33.99 -40.77
C LEU A 469 47.40 33.88 -42.15
N GLU A 470 46.59 33.99 -43.21
CA GLU A 470 47.04 33.92 -44.60
C GLU A 470 48.16 34.93 -44.90
N HIS A 471 48.06 36.17 -44.39
CA HIS A 471 49.11 37.18 -44.58
C HIS A 471 50.40 36.85 -43.79
N ALA A 472 50.27 36.29 -42.59
CA ALA A 472 51.41 35.84 -41.79
C ALA A 472 52.18 34.74 -42.49
N VAL A 473 51.42 33.79 -43.03
CA VAL A 473 51.90 32.66 -43.81
C VAL A 473 52.61 33.14 -45.07
N VAL A 474 52.00 34.03 -45.84
CA VAL A 474 52.60 34.56 -47.07
C VAL A 474 53.87 35.35 -46.78
N ALA A 475 53.88 36.18 -45.73
CA ALA A 475 55.07 36.92 -45.31
C ALA A 475 56.21 35.97 -44.89
N PHE A 476 55.90 34.94 -44.11
CA PHE A 476 56.91 34.00 -43.64
C PHE A 476 57.43 33.07 -44.76
N ASP A 477 56.54 32.57 -45.63
CA ASP A 477 56.92 31.75 -46.79
C ASP A 477 57.77 32.57 -47.78
N PHE A 478 57.46 33.86 -47.96
CA PHE A 478 58.27 34.77 -48.77
C PHE A 478 59.68 34.96 -48.19
N TYR A 479 59.76 35.24 -46.88
CA TYR A 479 61.03 35.33 -46.18
C TYR A 479 61.84 34.03 -46.31
N GLU A 480 61.22 32.88 -46.05
CA GLU A 480 61.92 31.59 -46.09
C GLU A 480 62.43 31.27 -47.50
N ASN A 481 61.66 31.58 -48.55
CA ASN A 481 62.09 31.35 -49.93
C ASN A 481 63.34 32.17 -50.30
N ILE A 482 63.43 33.42 -49.81
CA ILE A 482 64.63 34.26 -49.97
C ILE A 482 65.80 33.67 -49.21
N VAL A 483 65.58 33.30 -47.95
CA VAL A 483 66.63 32.73 -47.09
C VAL A 483 67.16 31.43 -47.68
N GLU A 484 66.31 30.48 -48.07
CA GLU A 484 66.71 29.18 -48.62
C GLU A 484 67.60 29.32 -49.87
N ARG A 485 67.33 30.31 -50.73
CA ARG A 485 68.05 30.53 -51.98
C ARG A 485 69.34 31.32 -51.82
N LEU A 486 69.41 32.24 -50.86
CA LEU A 486 70.57 33.12 -50.63
C LEU A 486 71.47 32.66 -49.48
N LEU A 487 71.10 31.60 -48.76
CA LEU A 487 71.82 31.11 -47.58
C LEU A 487 73.29 30.82 -47.82
N ASP A 488 73.65 30.47 -49.05
CA ASP A 488 75.01 30.08 -49.42
C ASP A 488 75.98 31.26 -49.59
N ASP A 489 75.45 32.45 -49.84
CA ASP A 489 76.21 33.66 -50.19
C ASP A 489 75.90 34.86 -49.29
N ALA A 490 74.93 34.71 -48.37
CA ALA A 490 74.57 35.74 -47.40
C ALA A 490 75.66 35.91 -46.34
N THR A 491 76.12 37.15 -46.17
CA THR A 491 77.11 37.54 -45.14
C THR A 491 76.46 38.28 -43.97
N ALA A 492 75.44 39.08 -44.26
CA ALA A 492 74.63 39.78 -43.27
C ALA A 492 73.16 39.87 -43.72
N MET A 493 72.24 39.87 -42.75
CA MET A 493 70.80 40.03 -42.98
C MET A 493 70.19 40.93 -41.90
N LEU A 494 69.68 42.10 -42.31
CA LEU A 494 68.98 43.03 -41.45
C LEU A 494 67.51 43.06 -41.84
N ILE A 495 66.62 42.91 -40.86
CA ILE A 495 65.18 42.91 -41.10
C ILE A 495 64.50 43.96 -40.24
N HIS A 496 63.69 44.79 -40.90
CA HIS A 496 62.76 45.71 -40.26
C HIS A 496 61.34 45.23 -40.54
N LEU A 497 60.62 44.86 -39.48
CA LEU A 497 59.24 44.37 -39.56
C LEU A 497 58.29 45.35 -38.87
N ASP A 498 57.37 45.93 -39.62
CA ASP A 498 56.31 46.81 -39.11
C ASP A 498 54.96 46.20 -39.43
N CYS A 499 54.24 45.79 -38.39
CA CYS A 499 52.93 45.16 -38.47
C CYS A 499 51.93 45.99 -37.67
N LYS A 500 50.88 46.47 -38.33
CA LYS A 500 49.81 47.25 -37.71
C LYS A 500 48.47 47.06 -38.42
N ASP A 501 47.42 46.72 -37.68
CA ASP A 501 46.01 46.73 -38.13
C ASP A 501 45.80 46.13 -39.54
N GLY A 502 46.25 44.89 -39.78
CA GLY A 502 46.08 44.21 -41.07
C GLY A 502 47.07 44.61 -42.18
N PHE A 503 48.08 45.42 -41.85
CA PHE A 503 49.18 45.81 -42.74
C PHE A 503 50.50 45.19 -42.26
N ILE A 504 51.22 44.54 -43.17
CA ILE A 504 52.56 43.97 -42.93
C ILE A 504 53.53 44.63 -43.89
N LYS A 505 54.54 45.29 -43.35
CA LYS A 505 55.68 45.81 -44.10
C LYS A 505 56.94 45.15 -43.58
N MET A 506 57.57 44.34 -44.42
CA MET A 506 58.81 43.65 -44.09
C MET A 506 59.90 44.11 -45.06
N ARG A 507 60.93 44.76 -44.53
CA ARG A 507 62.12 45.14 -45.30
C ARG A 507 63.29 44.27 -44.89
N LEU A 508 63.88 43.58 -45.87
CA LEU A 508 65.08 42.79 -45.72
C LEU A 508 66.23 43.50 -46.42
N GLN A 509 67.37 43.60 -45.77
CA GLN A 509 68.63 44.04 -46.36
C GLN A 509 69.62 42.89 -46.23
N ILE A 510 70.18 42.44 -47.34
CA ILE A 510 70.99 41.22 -47.41
C ILE A 510 72.30 41.55 -48.12
N GLY A 511 73.42 41.35 -47.42
CA GLY A 511 74.75 41.44 -48.00
C GLY A 511 75.08 40.12 -48.70
N CYS A 512 75.03 40.10 -50.03
CA CYS A 512 75.27 38.90 -50.85
C CYS A 512 75.74 39.28 -52.25
N ASN A 513 76.15 38.29 -53.06
CA ASN A 513 76.61 38.53 -54.42
C ASN A 513 75.46 39.03 -55.32
N GLU A 514 75.66 40.18 -55.98
CA GLU A 514 74.69 40.88 -56.84
C GLU A 514 74.10 39.96 -57.93
N ASP A 515 74.94 39.15 -58.60
CA ASP A 515 74.52 38.26 -59.69
C ASP A 515 73.52 37.18 -59.21
N ILE A 516 73.73 36.66 -57.99
CA ILE A 516 72.93 35.58 -57.40
C ILE A 516 71.62 36.14 -56.85
N ALA A 517 71.67 37.37 -56.32
CA ALA A 517 70.50 38.08 -55.84
C ALA A 517 69.55 38.44 -56.99
N GLU A 518 70.05 38.99 -58.09
CA GLU A 518 69.23 39.36 -59.25
C GLU A 518 68.49 38.14 -59.82
N HIS A 519 69.19 37.01 -59.99
CA HIS A 519 68.59 35.75 -60.41
C HIS A 519 67.50 35.29 -59.44
N THR A 520 67.79 35.25 -58.14
CA THR A 520 66.87 34.77 -57.11
C THR A 520 65.61 35.62 -56.99
N LEU A 521 65.76 36.94 -57.08
CA LEU A 521 64.66 37.89 -56.92
C LEU A 521 63.76 37.98 -58.16
N SER A 522 64.31 37.76 -59.36
CA SER A 522 63.53 37.72 -60.61
C SER A 522 62.57 36.52 -60.70
N GLU A 523 62.84 35.44 -59.97
CA GLU A 523 62.01 34.22 -59.93
C GLU A 523 61.02 34.18 -58.74
N LEU A 524 60.98 35.22 -57.90
CA LEU A 524 60.04 35.29 -56.78
C LEU A 524 58.65 35.72 -57.24
N SER A 525 57.65 35.00 -56.77
CA SER A 525 56.25 35.37 -56.90
C SER A 525 55.59 35.26 -55.54
N ILE A 526 54.76 36.24 -55.18
CA ILE A 526 53.91 36.19 -54.00
C ILE A 526 52.45 36.05 -54.43
N PRO A 527 51.65 35.23 -53.72
CA PRO A 527 50.25 35.02 -54.06
C PRO A 527 49.36 36.24 -53.78
N CYS A 528 49.75 37.11 -52.84
CA CYS A 528 49.05 38.35 -52.53
C CYS A 528 50.02 39.45 -52.07
N GLY A 529 49.67 40.72 -52.34
CA GLY A 529 50.48 41.90 -52.01
C GLY A 529 51.49 42.29 -53.09
N THR A 530 52.42 43.17 -52.73
CA THR A 530 53.46 43.68 -53.65
C THR A 530 54.82 43.62 -52.97
N PHE A 531 55.86 43.26 -53.72
CA PHE A 531 57.23 43.40 -53.28
C PHE A 531 58.04 44.20 -54.30
N GLU A 532 58.99 44.98 -53.79
CA GLU A 532 59.95 45.75 -54.58
C GLU A 532 61.34 45.38 -54.09
N TRP A 533 62.31 45.38 -55.00
CA TRP A 533 63.71 45.15 -54.66
C TRP A 533 64.61 46.14 -55.39
N ASP A 534 65.73 46.45 -54.76
CA ASP A 534 66.76 47.35 -55.27
C ASP A 534 68.14 46.87 -54.82
N ILE A 535 69.16 47.14 -55.64
CA ILE A 535 70.56 46.78 -55.38
C ILE A 535 71.36 48.08 -55.28
N GLN A 536 71.93 48.36 -54.11
CA GLN A 536 72.73 49.56 -53.86
C GLN A 536 73.99 49.18 -53.10
N ASP A 537 75.17 49.57 -53.64
CA ASP A 537 76.48 49.47 -52.99
C ASP A 537 76.76 48.10 -52.31
N GLU A 538 76.63 46.99 -53.06
CA GLU A 538 76.84 45.59 -52.62
C GLU A 538 75.76 45.01 -51.67
N ASP A 539 74.69 45.76 -51.35
CA ASP A 539 73.57 45.29 -50.53
C ASP A 539 72.26 45.18 -51.33
N VAL A 540 71.51 44.11 -51.07
CA VAL A 540 70.22 43.83 -51.70
C VAL A 540 69.09 44.18 -50.73
N THR A 541 68.26 45.16 -51.08
CA THR A 541 67.11 45.55 -50.27
C THR A 541 65.82 45.05 -50.90
N VAL A 542 65.07 44.22 -50.15
CA VAL A 542 63.75 43.71 -50.54
C VAL A 542 62.70 44.27 -49.60
N THR A 543 61.66 44.92 -50.12
CA THR A 543 60.53 45.40 -49.31
C THR A 543 59.25 44.70 -49.73
N LEU A 544 58.67 43.92 -48.81
CA LEU A 544 57.36 43.30 -48.93
C LEU A 544 56.29 44.19 -48.29
N LEU A 545 55.17 44.34 -48.97
CA LEU A 545 53.97 45.05 -48.51
C LEU A 545 52.74 44.16 -48.68
N LEU A 546 52.12 43.79 -47.57
CA LEU A 546 50.82 43.10 -47.52
C LEU A 546 49.81 44.00 -46.82
N SER A 547 48.59 44.08 -47.36
CA SER A 547 47.50 44.85 -46.74
C SER A 547 46.18 44.10 -46.89
N GLU A 548 45.33 44.15 -45.86
CA GLU A 548 43.99 43.53 -45.84
C GLU A 548 43.00 44.06 -46.89
N GLY A 549 43.40 45.06 -47.71
CA GLY A 549 42.57 45.66 -48.76
C GLY A 549 42.99 45.36 -50.20
N GLY A 550 43.79 44.32 -50.43
CA GLY A 550 44.38 44.00 -51.74
C GLY A 550 43.86 42.72 -52.41
N ASP A 551 42.58 42.38 -52.29
CA ASP A 551 41.96 41.48 -53.27
C ASP A 551 41.86 42.23 -54.60
N GLY A 552 42.57 41.72 -55.60
CA GLY A 552 42.87 42.39 -56.85
C GLY A 552 41.67 42.85 -57.69
N LYS A 553 41.98 43.81 -58.54
CA LYS A 553 41.46 43.82 -59.91
C LYS A 553 42.04 42.65 -60.69
#